data_AF-A0A2N1A5I9-F1
#
_entry.id   AF-A0A2N1A5I9-F1
#
_cell.length_a   1.000
_cell.length_b   1.000
_cell.length_c   1.000
_cell.angle_alpha   90.00
_cell.angle_beta   90.00
_cell.angle_gamma   90.00
#
_symmetry.space_group_name_H-M   'P 1'
#
loop_
_entity.id
_entity.type
_entity.pdbx_description
1 polymer ?
#
loop_
_entity_poly.entity_id
_entity_poly.type
_entity_poly.pdbx_seq_one_letter_code
_entity_poly.pdbx_strand_id
1 'polypeptide(L)'
;MENITINKEDITEAIQSVKITFCINTLIAVFNSLMISESTFIEQFLAAQSIGLTIVSIIHIANVFFPILVLEFKYQYFFMPFPVLIATLIGHNFVGQYTSLLELYGLIFIITLPALFVFQYRNNEKKSKISLQQEQIKRTQSEQALLESKLLLLQAQINPHFLFNTLANIDAYIDDFPDKAKQLLNDYTQFLRHSLKTTQQKTGSLADEVALIDAYMAIQQTRFPNVTFVKNIQDPLLQYPLPLCSFSR
;
A
#
# COMPACT_ATOMS: atom_id res chain seq x y z
N MET A 1 28.93 10.83 -6.30
CA MET A 1 28.45 11.50 -5.08
C MET A 1 26.95 11.56 -5.19
N GLU A 2 26.25 10.66 -4.50
CA GLU A 2 24.79 10.74 -4.35
C GLU A 2 24.47 12.05 -3.62
N ASN A 3 23.49 12.81 -4.11
CA ASN A 3 23.07 14.05 -3.46
C ASN A 3 22.47 13.69 -2.09
N ILE A 4 23.11 14.15 -1.01
CA ILE A 4 22.59 14.02 0.35
C ILE A 4 21.34 14.91 0.44
N THR A 5 20.16 14.30 0.35
CA THR A 5 18.88 14.99 0.53
C THR A 5 18.45 14.88 1.99
N ILE A 6 18.56 15.98 2.74
CA ILE A 6 18.06 16.08 4.12
C ILE A 6 16.55 16.30 4.06
N ASN A 7 15.75 15.37 4.55
CA ASN A 7 14.29 15.49 4.57
C ASN A 7 13.79 16.23 5.82
N LYS A 8 12.59 16.81 5.74
CA LYS A 8 11.92 17.43 6.90
C LYS A 8 11.71 16.45 8.06
N GLU A 9 11.53 15.17 7.74
CA GLU A 9 11.38 14.10 8.70
C GLU A 9 12.67 13.87 9.51
N ASP A 10 13.83 13.87 8.86
CA ASP A 10 15.15 13.74 9.51
C ASP A 10 15.41 14.88 10.50
N ILE A 11 15.05 16.11 10.12
CA ILE A 11 15.18 17.30 10.99
C ILE A 11 14.24 17.18 12.20
N THR A 12 13.03 16.68 11.98
CA THR A 12 12.03 16.53 13.05
C THR A 12 12.45 15.44 14.05
N GLU A 13 12.93 14.29 13.56
CA GLU A 13 13.48 13.22 14.40
C GLU A 13 14.72 13.72 15.19
N ALA A 14 15.61 14.50 14.56
CA ALA A 14 16.77 15.09 15.21
C ALA A 14 16.36 16.02 16.36
N ILE A 15 15.44 16.95 16.12
CA ILE A 15 14.95 17.87 17.17
C ILE A 15 14.29 17.09 18.31
N GLN A 16 13.48 16.07 18.00
CA GLN A 16 12.80 15.27 19.02
C GLN A 16 13.79 14.47 19.87
N SER A 17 14.81 13.86 19.24
CA SER A 17 15.84 13.09 19.95
C SER A 17 16.67 13.96 20.90
N VAL A 18 17.03 15.17 20.48
CA VAL A 18 17.76 16.13 21.33
C VAL A 18 16.92 16.54 22.53
N LYS A 19 15.62 16.84 22.34
CA LYS A 19 14.70 17.19 23.44
C LYS A 19 14.57 16.06 24.46
N ILE A 20 14.31 14.83 23.99
CA ILE A 20 14.17 13.66 24.86
C ILE A 20 15.48 13.41 25.63
N THR A 21 16.61 13.49 24.94
CA THR A 21 17.93 13.25 25.54
C THR A 21 18.27 14.30 26.59
N PHE A 22 17.96 15.58 26.35
CA PHE A 22 18.14 16.64 27.34
C PHE A 22 17.33 16.38 28.62
N CYS A 23 16.07 15.93 28.49
CA CYS A 23 15.22 15.57 29.63
C CYS A 23 15.77 14.35 30.40
N ILE A 24 16.15 13.28 29.69
CA ILE A 24 16.71 12.07 30.30
C ILE A 24 18.02 12.39 31.02
N ASN A 25 18.93 13.13 30.39
CA ASN A 25 20.21 13.52 31.00
C ASN A 25 20.00 14.37 32.27
N THR A 26 19.01 15.26 32.27
CA THR A 26 18.67 16.05 33.46
C THR A 26 18.18 15.16 34.59
N LEU A 27 17.37 14.15 34.28
CA LEU A 27 16.87 13.17 35.26
C LEU A 27 18.02 12.31 35.82
N ILE A 28 18.95 11.86 34.96
CA ILE A 28 20.16 11.14 35.36
C ILE A 28 21.02 12.00 36.29
N ALA A 29 21.23 13.28 35.97
CA ALA A 29 22.00 14.19 36.80
C ALA A 29 21.36 14.42 38.18
N VAL A 30 20.04 14.58 38.24
CA VAL A 30 19.30 14.68 39.51
C VAL A 30 19.45 13.39 40.33
N PHE A 31 19.30 12.23 39.69
CA PHE A 31 19.44 10.94 40.35
C PHE A 31 20.85 10.73 40.92
N ASN A 32 21.89 10.99 40.12
CA ASN A 32 23.27 10.88 40.56
C ASN A 32 23.59 11.86 41.70
N SER A 33 22.96 13.03 41.73
CA SER A 33 23.21 14.05 42.76
C SER A 33 22.62 13.65 44.11
N LEU A 34 21.58 12.81 44.09
CA LEU A 34 20.96 12.25 45.29
C LEU A 34 21.72 11.03 45.82
N MET A 35 22.37 10.27 44.94
CA MET A 35 23.02 9.00 45.27
C MET A 35 24.52 9.12 45.54
N ILE A 36 25.20 10.05 44.86
CA ILE A 36 26.66 10.21 44.89
C ILE A 36 26.97 11.57 45.50
N SER A 37 27.41 11.58 46.76
CA SER A 37 27.64 12.82 47.52
C SER A 37 28.98 13.52 47.24
N GLU A 38 29.85 12.95 46.41
CA GLU A 38 31.22 13.46 46.21
C GLU A 38 31.35 14.60 45.20
N SER A 39 30.37 14.77 44.30
CA SER A 39 30.41 15.77 43.21
C SER A 39 29.21 16.71 43.26
N THR A 40 29.38 17.95 42.79
CA THR A 40 28.29 18.93 42.75
C THR A 40 27.25 18.57 41.68
N PHE A 41 25.99 18.98 41.89
CA PHE A 41 24.93 18.81 40.89
C PHE A 41 25.32 19.39 39.52
N ILE A 42 26.00 20.54 39.50
CA ILE A 42 26.42 21.22 38.26
C ILE A 42 27.40 20.35 37.47
N GLU A 43 28.38 19.72 38.13
CA GLU A 43 29.34 18.83 37.47
C GLU A 43 28.65 17.60 36.87
N GLN A 44 27.73 16.98 37.62
CA GLN A 44 26.97 15.84 37.14
C GLN A 44 26.00 16.21 36.01
N PHE A 45 25.42 17.40 36.05
CA PHE A 45 24.57 17.93 34.99
C PHE A 45 25.37 18.16 33.70
N LEU A 46 26.53 18.82 33.79
CA LEU A 46 27.40 19.06 32.64
C LEU A 46 27.96 17.75 32.06
N ALA A 47 28.31 16.79 32.91
CA ALA A 47 28.74 15.46 32.50
C ALA A 47 27.63 14.70 31.75
N ALA A 48 26.42 14.63 32.31
CA ALA A 48 25.29 13.93 31.68
C ALA A 48 24.91 14.58 30.34
N GLN A 49 24.87 15.91 30.26
CA GLN A 49 24.52 16.61 29.03
C GLN A 49 25.60 16.46 27.95
N SER A 50 26.88 16.60 28.31
CA SER A 50 27.99 16.44 27.36
C SER A 50 28.03 15.03 26.77
N ILE A 51 27.81 13.99 27.58
CA ILE A 51 27.78 12.60 27.10
C ILE A 51 26.57 12.38 26.17
N GLY A 52 25.36 12.65 26.65
CA GLY A 52 24.16 12.29 25.88
C GLY A 52 23.99 13.11 24.59
N LEU A 53 24.28 14.41 24.61
CA LEU A 53 24.18 15.25 23.41
C LEU A 53 25.24 14.88 22.37
N THR A 54 26.46 14.53 22.79
CA THR A 54 27.53 14.09 21.88
C THR A 54 27.13 12.80 21.16
N ILE A 55 26.57 11.82 21.88
CA ILE A 55 26.10 10.56 21.29
C ILE A 55 25.03 10.83 20.23
N VAL A 56 24.02 11.65 20.55
CA VAL A 56 22.92 11.96 19.64
C VAL A 56 23.41 12.72 18.40
N SER A 57 24.29 13.70 18.57
CA SER A 57 24.87 14.46 17.46
C SER A 57 25.66 13.57 16.51
N ILE A 58 26.53 12.70 17.03
CA ILE A 58 27.32 11.79 16.20
C ILE A 58 26.41 10.81 15.45
N ILE A 59 25.37 10.26 16.10
CA ILE A 59 24.42 9.34 15.46
C ILE A 59 23.66 10.04 14.31
N HIS A 60 23.19 11.27 14.51
CA HIS A 60 22.47 12.00 13.45
C HIS A 60 23.38 12.38 12.29
N ILE A 61 24.61 12.82 12.57
CA ILE A 61 25.62 13.08 11.54
C ILE A 61 25.91 11.80 10.75
N ALA A 62 26.10 10.67 11.43
CA ALA A 62 26.34 9.39 10.79
C ALA A 62 25.15 8.92 9.93
N ASN A 63 23.91 9.14 10.37
CA ASN A 63 22.71 8.83 9.59
C ASN A 63 22.64 9.63 8.28
N VAL A 64 23.06 10.90 8.30
CA VAL A 64 23.01 11.78 7.12
C VAL A 64 24.14 11.49 6.14
N PHE A 65 25.37 11.34 6.64
CA PHE A 65 26.56 11.23 5.78
C PHE A 65 26.95 9.78 5.44
N PHE A 66 26.61 8.82 6.31
CA PHE A 66 26.98 7.41 6.18
C PHE A 66 25.79 6.48 6.48
N PRO A 67 24.65 6.61 5.77
CA PRO A 67 23.43 5.86 6.08
C PRO A 67 23.64 4.35 6.05
N ILE A 68 24.48 3.83 5.14
CA ILE A 68 24.81 2.40 5.04
C ILE A 68 25.43 1.85 6.32
N LEU A 69 26.21 2.69 7.02
CA LEU A 69 26.93 2.32 8.24
C LEU A 69 25.98 2.18 9.43
N VAL A 70 24.83 2.87 9.39
CA VAL A 70 23.81 2.86 10.44
C VAL A 70 22.64 1.91 10.10
N LEU A 71 22.35 1.70 8.81
CA LEU A 71 21.28 0.81 8.33
C LEU A 71 21.66 -0.68 8.33
N GLU A 72 22.90 -1.01 7.99
CA GLU A 72 23.33 -2.42 7.93
C GLU A 72 23.84 -2.92 9.27
N PHE A 73 23.19 -3.98 9.76
CA PHE A 73 23.47 -4.65 11.02
C PHE A 73 24.95 -5.00 11.23
N LYS A 74 25.65 -5.38 10.14
CA LYS A 74 27.05 -5.78 10.17
C LYS A 74 27.99 -4.65 10.63
N TYR A 75 27.66 -3.40 10.31
CA TYR A 75 28.51 -2.25 10.66
C TYR A 75 28.11 -1.61 11.99
N GLN A 76 26.89 -1.88 12.45
CA GLN A 76 26.33 -1.26 13.66
C GLN A 76 27.08 -1.65 14.94
N TYR A 77 27.52 -2.91 15.07
CA TYR A 77 28.34 -3.38 16.21
C TYR A 77 29.70 -2.69 16.28
N PHE A 78 30.27 -2.34 15.12
CA PHE A 78 31.57 -1.68 15.05
C PHE A 78 31.44 -0.16 15.25
N PHE A 79 30.33 0.43 14.79
CA PHE A 79 30.14 1.87 14.82
C PHE A 79 29.56 2.41 16.13
N MET A 80 28.59 1.73 16.76
CA MET A 80 27.95 2.21 18.00
C MET A 80 28.87 2.43 19.20
N PRO A 81 29.99 1.70 19.42
CA PRO A 81 30.90 2.02 20.52
C PRO A 81 31.71 3.30 20.31
N PHE A 82 31.91 3.77 19.06
CA PHE A 82 32.70 4.98 18.78
C PHE A 82 32.08 6.27 19.33
N PRO A 83 30.79 6.58 19.08
CA PRO A 83 30.11 7.73 19.66
C PRO A 83 30.15 7.71 21.19
N VAL A 84 29.95 6.54 21.79
CA VAL A 84 29.96 6.38 23.24
C VAL A 84 31.37 6.57 23.79
N LEU A 85 32.40 6.02 23.15
CA LEU A 85 33.80 6.23 23.53
C LEU A 85 34.16 7.73 23.50
N ILE A 86 33.87 8.42 22.39
CA ILE A 86 34.14 9.86 22.24
C ILE A 86 33.39 10.67 23.30
N ALA A 87 32.10 10.38 23.49
CA ALA A 87 31.27 11.07 24.46
C ALA A 87 31.76 10.87 25.90
N THR A 88 32.22 9.65 26.23
CA THR A 88 32.70 9.34 27.59
C THR A 88 34.10 9.95 27.84
N LEU A 89 34.96 10.04 26.81
CA LEU A 89 36.23 10.79 26.89
C LEU A 89 36.01 12.29 27.13
N ILE A 90 35.00 12.88 26.47
CA ILE A 90 34.62 14.29 26.69
C ILE A 90 34.04 14.47 28.09
N GLY A 91 33.13 13.58 28.49
CA GLY A 91 32.47 13.59 29.81
C GLY A 91 33.44 13.40 30.98
N HIS A 92 34.50 12.62 30.80
CA HIS A 92 35.55 12.41 31.80
C HIS A 92 36.19 13.72 32.28
N ASN A 93 36.29 14.73 31.41
CA ASN A 93 36.81 16.05 31.80
C ASN A 93 35.91 16.80 32.79
N PHE A 94 34.64 16.42 32.91
CA PHE A 94 33.66 17.03 33.81
C PHE A 94 33.46 16.26 35.11
N VAL A 95 33.71 14.94 35.13
CA VAL A 95 33.47 14.08 36.30
C VAL A 95 34.69 14.03 37.25
N GLY A 96 35.85 14.51 36.81
CA GLY A 96 37.07 14.50 37.63
C GLY A 96 37.73 13.11 37.72
N GLN A 97 38.87 13.06 38.40
CA GLN A 97 39.89 12.00 38.38
C GLN A 97 39.51 10.72 39.17
N TYR A 98 38.25 10.27 39.09
CA TYR A 98 37.72 9.18 39.93
C TYR A 98 37.16 7.96 39.18
N THR A 99 37.34 7.85 37.86
CA THR A 99 36.90 6.64 37.13
C THR A 99 38.09 5.83 36.62
N SER A 100 38.17 4.58 37.05
CA SER A 100 39.14 3.61 36.53
C SER A 100 38.79 3.22 35.08
N LEU A 101 39.78 2.78 34.30
CA LEU A 101 39.53 2.28 32.93
C LEU A 101 38.47 1.17 32.90
N LEU A 102 38.41 0.33 33.93
CA LEU A 102 37.45 -0.77 34.01
C LEU A 102 36.01 -0.27 34.15
N GLU A 103 35.77 0.75 34.97
CA GLU A 103 34.45 1.39 35.13
C GLU A 103 34.01 2.10 33.85
N LEU A 104 34.95 2.70 33.13
CA LEU A 104 34.71 3.31 31.82
C LEU A 104 34.21 2.29 30.79
N TYR A 105 34.89 1.13 30.69
CA TYR A 105 34.45 0.03 29.80
C TYR A 105 33.08 -0.54 30.23
N GLY A 106 32.82 -0.64 31.52
CA GLY A 106 31.53 -1.06 32.07
C GLY A 106 30.38 -0.13 31.65
N LEU A 107 30.56 1.19 31.78
CA LEU A 107 29.58 2.19 31.36
C LEU A 107 29.30 2.15 29.85
N ILE A 108 30.36 2.01 29.03
CA ILE A 108 30.21 1.86 27.58
C ILE A 108 29.33 0.65 27.26
N PHE A 109 29.55 -0.50 27.91
CA PHE A 109 28.77 -1.71 27.67
C PHE A 109 27.30 -1.57 28.10
N ILE A 110 27.06 -0.96 29.28
CA ILE A 110 25.72 -0.73 29.84
C ILE A 110 24.89 0.21 28.95
N ILE A 111 25.53 1.17 28.28
CA ILE A 111 24.84 2.12 27.39
C ILE A 111 24.69 1.57 25.96
N THR A 112 25.73 0.92 25.43
CA THR A 112 25.74 0.47 24.02
C THR A 112 24.81 -0.71 23.76
N LEU A 113 24.72 -1.69 24.67
CA LEU A 113 23.89 -2.88 24.42
C LEU A 113 22.38 -2.56 24.35
N PRO A 114 21.79 -1.79 25.30
CA PRO A 114 20.39 -1.39 25.19
C PRO A 114 20.13 -0.51 23.97
N ALA A 115 21.07 0.39 23.61
CA ALA A 115 20.96 1.22 22.43
C ALA A 115 20.93 0.39 21.13
N LEU A 116 21.81 -0.62 21.03
CA LEU A 116 21.79 -1.60 19.93
C LEU A 116 20.46 -2.35 19.87
N PHE A 117 19.94 -2.81 21.01
CA PHE A 117 18.68 -3.55 21.09
C PHE A 117 17.48 -2.71 20.64
N VAL A 118 17.34 -1.49 21.16
CA VAL A 118 16.25 -0.56 20.78
C VAL A 118 16.33 -0.21 19.30
N PHE A 119 17.54 0.05 18.79
CA PHE A 119 17.71 0.36 17.37
C PHE A 119 17.36 -0.82 16.47
N GLN A 120 17.78 -2.04 16.83
CA GLN A 120 17.39 -3.26 16.09
C GLN A 120 15.88 -3.44 16.08
N TYR A 121 15.23 -3.26 17.23
CA TYR A 121 13.77 -3.34 17.33
C TYR A 121 13.08 -2.36 16.37
N ARG A 122 13.51 -1.08 16.37
CA ARG A 122 12.97 -0.06 15.46
C ARG A 122 13.20 -0.41 13.98
N ASN A 123 14.37 -0.94 13.63
CA ASN A 123 14.68 -1.33 12.26
C ASN A 123 13.82 -2.51 11.80
N ASN A 124 13.59 -3.50 12.66
CA ASN A 124 12.73 -4.63 12.34
C ASN A 124 11.27 -4.18 12.16
N GLU A 125 10.80 -3.24 12.98
CA GLU A 125 9.46 -2.65 12.83
C GLU A 125 9.31 -1.90 11.49
N LYS A 126 10.30 -1.06 11.12
CA LYS A 126 10.33 -0.38 9.82
C LYS A 126 10.27 -1.37 8.65
N LYS A 127 11.08 -2.44 8.70
CA LYS A 127 11.06 -3.51 7.69
C LYS A 127 9.70 -4.19 7.59
N SER A 128 9.08 -4.51 8.72
CA SER A 128 7.75 -5.14 8.75
C SER A 128 6.66 -4.25 8.17
N LYS A 129 6.73 -2.93 8.38
CA LYS A 129 5.77 -1.98 7.79
C LYS A 129 5.92 -1.92 6.27
N ILE A 130 7.16 -1.85 5.78
CA ILE A 130 7.45 -1.84 4.34
C ILE A 130 6.97 -3.13 3.67
N SER A 131 7.23 -4.30 4.27
CA SER A 131 6.78 -5.58 3.71
C SER A 131 5.25 -5.67 3.64
N LEU A 132 4.56 -5.19 4.68
CA LEU A 132 3.10 -5.17 4.72
C LEU A 132 2.51 -4.23 3.65
N GLN A 133 3.10 -3.04 3.46
CA GLN A 133 2.71 -2.13 2.38
C GLN A 133 2.92 -2.76 0.99
N GLN A 134 4.05 -3.44 0.78
CA GLN A 134 4.31 -4.14 -0.48
C GLN A 134 3.31 -5.27 -0.75
N GLU A 135 2.94 -6.02 0.28
CA GLU A 135 1.93 -7.08 0.18
C GLU A 135 0.54 -6.51 -0.16
N GLN A 136 0.15 -5.40 0.47
CA GLN A 136 -1.10 -4.69 0.14
C GLN A 136 -1.13 -4.24 -1.32
N ILE A 137 -0.06 -3.62 -1.82
CA ILE A 137 0.04 -3.18 -3.22
C ILE A 137 -0.11 -4.36 -4.17
N LYS A 138 0.61 -5.47 -3.93
CA LYS A 138 0.52 -6.69 -4.75
C LYS A 138 -0.89 -7.27 -4.76
N ARG A 139 -1.56 -7.28 -3.60
CA ARG A 139 -2.95 -7.76 -3.48
C ARG A 139 -3.90 -6.90 -4.30
N THR A 140 -3.83 -5.58 -4.18
CA THR A 140 -4.67 -4.66 -4.96
C THR A 140 -4.43 -4.83 -6.47
N GLN A 141 -3.18 -4.97 -6.90
CA GLN A 141 -2.85 -5.22 -8.31
C GLN A 141 -3.46 -6.54 -8.81
N SER A 142 -3.38 -7.61 -8.02
CA SER A 142 -3.99 -8.89 -8.38
C SER A 142 -5.51 -8.82 -8.44
N GLU A 143 -6.15 -8.09 -7.52
CA GLU A 143 -7.60 -7.88 -7.52
C GLU A 143 -8.05 -7.07 -8.74
N GLN A 144 -7.27 -6.04 -9.13
CA GLN A 144 -7.51 -5.26 -10.36
C GLN A 144 -7.38 -6.12 -11.62
N ALA A 145 -6.32 -6.92 -11.74
CA ALA A 145 -6.14 -7.82 -12.88
C ALA A 145 -7.26 -8.87 -12.99
N LEU A 146 -7.74 -9.38 -11.85
CA LEU A 146 -8.90 -10.28 -11.81
C LEU A 146 -10.18 -9.56 -12.27
N LEU A 147 -10.40 -8.34 -11.80
CA LEU A 147 -11.56 -7.54 -12.21
C LEU A 147 -11.52 -7.24 -13.71
N GLU A 148 -10.37 -6.84 -14.23
CA GLU A 148 -10.15 -6.60 -15.66
C GLU A 148 -10.41 -7.86 -16.49
N SER A 149 -9.87 -9.02 -16.07
CA SER A 149 -10.15 -10.30 -16.73
C SER A 149 -11.64 -10.66 -16.71
N LYS A 150 -12.33 -10.41 -15.58
CA LYS A 150 -13.79 -10.60 -15.50
C LYS A 150 -14.54 -9.65 -16.42
N LEU A 151 -14.12 -8.38 -16.52
CA LEU A 151 -14.71 -7.41 -17.44
C LEU A 151 -14.49 -7.83 -18.90
N LEU A 152 -13.29 -8.29 -19.26
CA LEU A 152 -13.00 -8.82 -20.59
C LEU A 152 -13.84 -10.06 -20.91
N LEU A 153 -14.06 -10.95 -19.94
CA LEU A 153 -14.93 -12.11 -20.10
C LEU A 153 -16.40 -11.69 -20.32
N LEU A 154 -16.90 -10.73 -19.52
CA LEU A 154 -18.23 -10.16 -19.69
C LEU A 154 -18.38 -9.47 -21.05
N GLN A 155 -17.35 -8.75 -21.50
CA GLN A 155 -17.31 -8.14 -22.84
C GLN A 155 -17.26 -9.19 -23.94
N ALA A 156 -16.53 -10.29 -23.78
CA ALA A 156 -16.44 -11.35 -24.78
C ALA A 156 -17.79 -12.08 -24.99
N GLN A 157 -18.66 -12.09 -23.98
CA GLN A 157 -20.00 -12.69 -24.08
C GLN A 157 -21.01 -11.83 -24.85
N ILE A 158 -20.69 -10.55 -25.14
CA ILE A 158 -21.51 -9.69 -26.00
C ILE A 158 -20.66 -9.26 -27.21
N ASN A 159 -21.04 -9.60 -28.43
CA ASN A 159 -20.29 -9.21 -29.63
C ASN A 159 -20.13 -7.67 -29.68
N PRO A 160 -18.92 -7.10 -29.48
CA PRO A 160 -18.74 -5.64 -29.37
C PRO A 160 -19.09 -4.93 -30.68
N HIS A 161 -18.88 -5.61 -31.81
CA HIS A 161 -19.24 -5.10 -33.12
C HIS A 161 -20.75 -5.04 -33.31
N PHE A 162 -21.53 -5.96 -32.74
CA PHE A 162 -22.99 -5.85 -32.72
C PHE A 162 -23.46 -4.65 -31.89
N LEU A 163 -22.80 -4.41 -30.74
CA LEU A 163 -23.06 -3.26 -29.86
C LEU A 163 -22.90 -1.92 -30.60
N PHE A 164 -21.73 -1.69 -31.21
CA PHE A 164 -21.44 -0.43 -31.89
C PHE A 164 -22.25 -0.25 -33.17
N ASN A 165 -22.50 -1.32 -33.93
CA ASN A 165 -23.33 -1.22 -35.14
C ASN A 165 -24.78 -0.89 -34.83
N THR A 166 -25.33 -1.44 -33.75
CA THR A 166 -26.74 -1.16 -33.40
C THR A 166 -26.89 0.29 -32.96
N LEU A 167 -25.94 0.83 -32.19
CA LEU A 167 -25.92 2.25 -31.83
C LEU A 167 -25.75 3.17 -33.05
N ALA A 168 -24.88 2.83 -34.00
CA ALA A 168 -24.71 3.60 -35.24
C ALA A 168 -25.99 3.62 -36.09
N ASN A 169 -26.74 2.50 -36.14
CA ASN A 169 -28.04 2.46 -36.83
C ASN A 169 -29.11 3.28 -36.10
N ILE A 170 -29.10 3.29 -34.77
CA ILE A 170 -30.00 4.15 -33.98
C ILE A 170 -29.70 5.61 -34.30
N ASP A 171 -28.41 6.00 -34.27
CA ASP A 171 -27.96 7.37 -34.58
C ASP A 171 -28.42 7.83 -35.97
N ALA A 172 -28.23 6.99 -36.99
CA ALA A 172 -28.70 7.26 -38.35
C ALA A 172 -30.22 7.36 -38.51
N TYR A 173 -31.02 6.79 -37.59
CA TYR A 173 -32.48 6.86 -37.63
C TYR A 173 -33.08 7.97 -36.77
N ILE A 174 -32.31 8.64 -35.90
CA ILE A 174 -32.85 9.65 -34.98
C ILE A 174 -33.48 10.83 -35.74
N ASP A 175 -32.83 11.29 -36.82
CA ASP A 175 -33.28 12.47 -37.56
C ASP A 175 -34.39 12.13 -38.57
N ASP A 176 -34.24 11.03 -39.32
CA ASP A 176 -35.14 10.69 -40.42
C ASP A 176 -36.34 9.82 -39.99
N PHE A 177 -36.18 8.99 -38.94
CA PHE A 177 -37.20 8.03 -38.48
C PHE A 177 -37.23 7.89 -36.95
N PRO A 178 -37.58 8.96 -36.22
CA PRO A 178 -37.45 9.02 -34.76
C PRO A 178 -38.23 7.92 -34.01
N ASP A 179 -39.41 7.54 -34.51
CA ASP A 179 -40.20 6.45 -33.92
C ASP A 179 -39.52 5.08 -34.07
N LYS A 180 -38.89 4.83 -35.22
CA LYS A 180 -38.12 3.60 -35.45
C LYS A 180 -36.83 3.58 -34.62
N ALA A 181 -36.14 4.71 -34.51
CA ALA A 181 -34.95 4.84 -33.66
C ALA A 181 -35.28 4.54 -32.19
N LYS A 182 -36.41 5.08 -31.71
CA LYS A 182 -36.90 4.84 -30.34
C LYS A 182 -37.29 3.38 -30.10
N GLN A 183 -37.95 2.74 -31.06
CA GLN A 183 -38.27 1.31 -30.99
C GLN A 183 -37.00 0.45 -30.96
N LEU A 184 -36.06 0.71 -31.88
CA LEU A 184 -34.79 -0.01 -31.96
C LEU A 184 -33.95 0.15 -30.67
N LEU A 185 -33.93 1.34 -30.08
CA LEU A 185 -33.29 1.60 -28.78
C LEU A 185 -33.94 0.81 -27.63
N ASN A 186 -35.27 0.68 -27.64
CA ASN A 186 -35.99 -0.08 -26.62
C ASN A 186 -35.71 -1.59 -26.75
N ASP A 187 -35.80 -2.13 -27.97
CA ASP A 187 -35.49 -3.54 -28.27
C ASP A 187 -34.03 -3.87 -27.93
N TYR A 188 -33.13 -2.94 -28.23
CA TYR A 188 -31.72 -3.02 -27.87
C TYR A 188 -31.47 -3.02 -26.35
N THR A 189 -32.15 -2.13 -25.61
CA THR A 189 -32.07 -2.09 -24.14
C THR A 189 -32.62 -3.36 -23.51
N GLN A 190 -33.70 -3.93 -24.08
CA GLN A 190 -34.28 -5.19 -23.64
C GLN A 190 -33.34 -6.38 -23.91
N PHE A 191 -32.72 -6.43 -25.09
CA PHE A 191 -31.70 -7.42 -25.42
C PHE A 191 -30.52 -7.38 -24.45
N LEU A 192 -29.96 -6.19 -24.17
CA LEU A 192 -28.86 -6.03 -23.21
C LEU A 192 -29.25 -6.46 -21.78
N ARG A 193 -30.46 -6.11 -21.32
CA ARG A 193 -30.97 -6.55 -20.01
C ARG A 193 -31.08 -8.07 -19.92
N HIS A 194 -31.58 -8.73 -20.96
CA HIS A 194 -31.67 -10.19 -21.00
C HIS A 194 -30.28 -10.83 -21.08
N SER A 195 -29.39 -10.35 -21.94
CA SER A 195 -28.03 -10.89 -22.07
C SER A 195 -27.24 -10.81 -20.76
N LEU A 196 -27.38 -9.72 -19.99
CA LEU A 196 -26.75 -9.57 -18.68
C LEU A 196 -27.36 -10.48 -17.61
N LYS A 197 -28.69 -10.63 -17.60
CA LYS A 197 -29.39 -11.56 -16.68
C LYS A 197 -28.94 -13.00 -16.92
N THR A 198 -28.83 -13.39 -18.20
CA THR A 198 -28.35 -14.71 -18.63
C THR A 198 -26.90 -14.95 -18.21
N THR A 199 -26.07 -13.91 -18.19
CA THR A 199 -24.66 -14.00 -17.74
C THR A 199 -24.51 -14.23 -16.24
N GLN A 200 -25.45 -13.74 -15.43
CA GLN A 200 -25.43 -13.90 -13.97
C GLN A 200 -26.02 -15.23 -13.49
N GLN A 201 -26.80 -15.91 -14.33
CA GLN A 201 -27.52 -17.14 -14.01
C GLN A 201 -26.85 -18.34 -14.70
N LYS A 202 -26.50 -19.39 -13.95
CA LYS A 202 -25.89 -20.61 -14.54
C LYS A 202 -26.90 -21.53 -15.23
N THR A 203 -28.18 -21.38 -14.93
CA THR A 203 -29.28 -22.24 -15.40
C THR A 203 -30.53 -21.39 -15.61
N GLY A 204 -31.27 -21.66 -16.67
CA GLY A 204 -32.53 -20.99 -17.01
C GLY A 204 -33.42 -21.88 -17.86
N SER A 205 -34.57 -21.37 -18.28
CA SER A 205 -35.52 -22.12 -19.10
C SER A 205 -35.28 -21.89 -20.58
N LEU A 206 -35.77 -22.80 -21.43
CA LEU A 206 -35.75 -22.59 -22.89
C LEU A 206 -36.50 -21.31 -23.29
N ALA A 207 -37.55 -20.95 -22.54
CA ALA A 207 -38.28 -19.71 -22.73
C ALA A 207 -37.40 -18.47 -22.56
N ASP A 208 -36.46 -18.48 -21.60
CA ASP A 208 -35.53 -17.35 -21.39
C ASP A 208 -34.58 -17.17 -22.59
N GLU A 209 -34.09 -18.29 -23.16
CA GLU A 209 -33.24 -18.27 -24.37
C GLU A 209 -34.03 -17.83 -25.62
N VAL A 210 -35.26 -18.32 -25.79
CA VAL A 210 -36.13 -17.92 -26.90
C VAL A 210 -36.45 -16.43 -26.83
N ALA A 211 -36.71 -15.89 -25.65
CA ALA A 211 -36.93 -14.45 -25.46
C ALA A 211 -35.68 -13.62 -25.83
N LEU A 212 -34.48 -14.12 -25.53
CA LEU A 212 -33.22 -13.48 -25.93
C LEU A 212 -33.04 -13.49 -27.46
N ILE A 213 -33.35 -14.62 -28.12
CA ILE A 213 -33.31 -14.77 -29.57
C ILE A 213 -34.32 -13.83 -30.25
N ASP A 214 -35.52 -13.71 -29.69
CA ASP A 214 -36.57 -12.83 -30.22
C ASP A 214 -36.13 -11.36 -30.19
N ALA A 215 -35.56 -10.92 -29.06
CA ALA A 215 -35.02 -9.58 -28.93
C ALA A 215 -33.87 -9.32 -29.92
N TYR A 216 -32.97 -10.30 -30.10
CA TYR A 216 -31.89 -10.21 -31.08
C TYR A 216 -32.40 -10.11 -32.52
N MET A 217 -33.38 -10.95 -32.88
CA MET A 217 -33.94 -10.98 -34.23
C MET A 217 -34.74 -9.73 -34.56
N ALA A 218 -35.44 -9.12 -33.59
CA ALA A 218 -36.10 -7.83 -33.78
C ALA A 218 -35.12 -6.72 -34.20
N ILE A 219 -33.93 -6.69 -33.57
CA ILE A 219 -32.86 -5.77 -33.92
C ILE A 219 -32.31 -6.06 -35.32
N GLN A 220 -32.03 -7.34 -35.63
CA GLN A 220 -31.49 -7.72 -36.94
C GLN A 220 -32.47 -7.48 -38.09
N GLN A 221 -33.77 -7.67 -37.88
CA GLN A 221 -34.80 -7.40 -38.89
C GLN A 221 -34.93 -5.91 -39.21
N THR A 222 -34.64 -5.04 -38.24
CA THR A 222 -34.55 -3.60 -38.47
C THR A 222 -33.36 -3.22 -39.37
N ARG A 223 -32.26 -3.99 -39.29
CA ARG A 223 -31.05 -3.82 -40.11
C ARG A 223 -31.17 -4.48 -41.49
N PHE A 224 -31.82 -5.63 -41.54
CA PHE A 224 -31.97 -6.46 -42.73
C PHE A 224 -33.46 -6.81 -42.93
N PRO A 225 -34.24 -5.91 -43.54
CA PRO A 225 -35.69 -6.09 -43.66
C PRO A 225 -36.12 -7.33 -44.46
N ASN A 226 -35.19 -7.93 -45.22
CA ASN A 226 -35.44 -9.13 -46.01
C ASN A 226 -35.18 -10.45 -45.24
N VAL A 227 -34.80 -10.39 -43.95
CA VAL A 227 -34.53 -11.59 -43.14
C VAL A 227 -35.80 -12.11 -42.50
N THR A 228 -36.18 -13.34 -42.84
CA THR A 228 -37.30 -14.06 -42.24
C THR A 228 -36.82 -15.03 -41.17
N PHE A 229 -37.47 -15.00 -40.00
CA PHE A 229 -37.16 -15.87 -38.88
C PHE A 229 -38.39 -16.73 -38.56
N VAL A 230 -38.21 -18.06 -38.53
CA VAL A 230 -39.29 -19.02 -38.25
C VAL A 230 -38.90 -19.85 -37.04
N LYS A 231 -39.74 -19.82 -36.00
CA LYS A 231 -39.61 -20.64 -34.79
C LYS A 231 -40.50 -21.86 -34.91
N ASN A 232 -39.93 -23.06 -34.72
CA ASN A 232 -40.70 -24.30 -34.57
C ASN A 232 -40.31 -24.96 -33.24
N ILE A 233 -41.02 -24.60 -32.18
CA ILE A 233 -40.73 -25.03 -30.81
C ILE A 233 -42.01 -25.62 -30.23
N GLN A 234 -41.90 -26.81 -29.63
CA GLN A 234 -43.02 -27.45 -28.94
C GLN A 234 -43.19 -26.82 -27.55
N ASP A 235 -44.41 -26.40 -27.22
CA ASP A 235 -44.79 -25.72 -25.97
C ASP A 235 -44.26 -26.38 -24.68
N PRO A 236 -44.29 -27.74 -24.53
CA PRO A 236 -43.78 -28.40 -23.32
C PRO A 236 -42.28 -28.20 -23.07
N LEU A 237 -41.51 -27.87 -24.10
CA LEU A 237 -40.06 -27.72 -24.01
C LEU A 237 -39.65 -26.33 -23.48
N LEU A 238 -40.56 -25.35 -23.48
CA LEU A 238 -40.26 -23.97 -23.06
C LEU A 238 -39.82 -23.87 -21.59
N GLN A 239 -40.31 -24.75 -20.73
CA GLN A 239 -39.92 -24.78 -19.31
C GLN A 239 -38.72 -25.71 -19.03
N TYR A 240 -38.18 -26.36 -20.06
CA TYR A 240 -37.06 -27.27 -19.88
C TYR A 240 -35.85 -26.49 -19.33
N PRO A 241 -35.20 -26.95 -18.25
CA PRO A 241 -34.03 -26.30 -17.70
C PRO A 241 -32.81 -26.64 -18.55
N LEU A 242 -32.06 -25.61 -18.96
CA LEU A 242 -30.80 -25.75 -19.67
C LEU A 242 -29.72 -24.85 -19.07
N PRO A 243 -28.44 -25.20 -19.25
CA PRO A 243 -27.37 -24.24 -19.11
C PRO A 243 -27.63 -23.08 -20.07
N LEU A 244 -27.65 -21.87 -19.53
CA LEU A 244 -27.87 -20.68 -20.32
C LEU A 244 -26.69 -20.46 -21.27
N CYS A 245 -26.98 -20.34 -22.55
CA CYS A 245 -26.03 -20.08 -23.61
C CYS A 245 -26.15 -18.62 -24.01
N SER A 246 -25.35 -17.74 -23.41
CA SER A 246 -25.20 -16.39 -23.95
C SER A 246 -24.77 -16.52 -25.42
N PHE A 247 -25.62 -16.08 -26.36
CA PHE A 247 -25.36 -16.05 -27.80
C PHE A 247 -23.96 -15.44 -28.07
N SER A 248 -22.95 -16.31 -28.10
CA SER A 248 -21.54 -15.98 -28.26
C SER A 248 -20.89 -17.10 -29.06
N ARG A 249 -21.31 -17.19 -30.32
CA ARG A 249 -20.45 -17.59 -31.44
C ARG A 249 -20.73 -16.67 -32.61
#